data_AF-A0A7R8L8X7-F1
#
_entry.id   AF-A0A7R8L8X7-F1
#
_cell.length_a   1.000
_cell.length_b   1.000
_cell.length_c   1.000
_cell.angle_alpha   90.00
_cell.angle_beta   90.00
_cell.angle_gamma   90.00
#
_symmetry.space_group_name_H-M   'P 1'
#
loop_
_entity.id
_entity.type
_entity.pdbx_description
1 polymer ?
#
loop_
_entity_poly.entity_id
_entity_poly.type
_entity_poly.pdbx_seq_one_letter_code
_entity_poly.pdbx_strand_id
1 'polypeptide(L)'
;MYVQEVRTCQRGKVYRSVLVRESYRVGKQVKTRILSNLTRMPVEVQQAVRALLQGKKLVPLDGLEGQEALDYGGLAVLEQAWQRFGLDQVLSGVGSERKGRLLKAMIFGRILFPSSKLALREEAGGTLLAKVCGLEEKDLEEDDLYRAMDGLNGVWSGIEKKLYREAQPEGASLVLYDLRVSTSRGRPRGIGAVRLQPGSPARSAAGASCGRHRCPGIRSMWRSCGEPGGQHDADGALGDSQTPTRDPRGYLRLRWRDEEPVESGDAHRHGA
;
A
#
# COMPACT_ATOMS: atom_id res chain seq x y z
N MET A 1 -39.93 -26.72 22.20
CA MET A 1 -40.77 -25.71 21.52
C MET A 1 -39.98 -25.11 20.36
N TYR A 2 -40.62 -24.63 19.30
CA TYR A 2 -39.94 -24.03 18.15
C TYR A 2 -40.81 -22.96 17.47
N VAL A 3 -40.18 -22.05 16.73
CA VAL A 3 -40.87 -21.06 15.90
C VAL A 3 -41.05 -21.62 14.50
N GLN A 4 -42.28 -21.63 14.00
CA GLN A 4 -42.61 -22.04 12.64
C GLN A 4 -43.19 -20.86 11.85
N GLU A 5 -42.69 -20.67 10.64
CA GLU A 5 -43.29 -19.79 9.66
C GLU A 5 -44.19 -20.62 8.73
N VAL A 6 -45.44 -20.21 8.60
CA VAL A 6 -46.45 -20.82 7.73
C VAL A 6 -46.80 -19.82 6.65
N ARG A 7 -46.82 -20.29 5.39
CA ARG A 7 -47.26 -19.51 4.23
C ARG A 7 -48.49 -20.18 3.65
N THR A 8 -49.56 -19.42 3.48
CA THR A 8 -50.82 -19.93 2.94
C THR A 8 -51.27 -19.05 1.78
N CYS A 9 -51.56 -19.65 0.63
CA CYS A 9 -52.10 -18.92 -0.52
C CYS A 9 -53.62 -19.05 -0.54
N GLN A 10 -54.34 -17.94 -0.54
CA GLN A 10 -55.79 -17.92 -0.69
C GLN A 10 -56.21 -16.84 -1.69
N ARG A 11 -57.01 -17.22 -2.69
CA ARG A 11 -57.55 -16.30 -3.72
C ARG A 11 -56.46 -15.39 -4.33
N GLY A 12 -55.29 -15.97 -4.64
CA GLY A 12 -54.15 -15.24 -5.22
C GLY A 12 -53.32 -14.39 -4.25
N LYS A 13 -53.68 -14.32 -2.96
CA LYS A 13 -52.92 -13.58 -1.92
C LYS A 13 -52.14 -14.55 -1.03
N VAL A 14 -50.89 -14.19 -0.70
CA VAL A 14 -50.02 -14.97 0.19
C VAL A 14 -50.10 -14.40 1.61
N TYR A 15 -50.50 -15.23 2.56
CA TYR A 15 -50.54 -14.92 3.98
C TYR A 15 -49.36 -15.56 4.69
N ARG A 16 -48.62 -14.76 5.46
CA ARG A 16 -47.50 -15.22 6.28
C ARG A 16 -47.93 -15.21 7.75
N SER A 17 -47.70 -16.31 8.46
CA SER A 17 -47.95 -16.41 9.90
C SER A 17 -46.75 -17.00 10.60
N VAL A 18 -46.37 -16.42 11.73
CA VAL A 18 -45.24 -16.86 12.56
C VAL A 18 -45.79 -17.33 13.89
N LEU A 19 -45.60 -18.62 14.20
CA LEU A 19 -46.23 -19.30 15.33
C LEU A 19 -45.19 -19.99 16.20
N VAL A 20 -45.35 -19.92 17.52
CA VAL A 20 -44.61 -20.77 18.47
C VAL A 20 -45.40 -22.05 18.67
N ARG A 21 -44.75 -23.18 18.42
CA ARG A 21 -45.34 -24.52 18.51
C ARG A 21 -44.58 -25.41 19.48
N GLU A 22 -45.30 -26.34 20.06
CA GLU A 22 -44.76 -27.37 20.92
C GLU A 22 -45.22 -28.74 20.45
N SER A 23 -44.27 -29.65 20.26
CA SER A 23 -44.54 -31.06 20.04
C SER A 23 -44.59 -31.78 21.37
N TYR A 24 -45.65 -32.54 21.60
CA TYR A 24 -45.88 -33.33 22.81
C TYR A 24 -46.41 -34.73 22.43
N ARG A 25 -46.31 -35.68 23.34
CA ARG A 25 -46.77 -37.07 23.12
C ARG A 25 -48.03 -37.35 23.90
N VAL A 26 -49.00 -38.01 23.25
CA VAL A 26 -50.18 -38.59 23.90
C VAL A 26 -50.20 -40.06 23.51
N GLY A 27 -49.86 -40.93 24.47
CA GLY A 27 -49.63 -42.35 24.21
C GLY A 27 -48.51 -42.55 23.16
N LYS A 28 -48.82 -43.27 22.08
CA LYS A 28 -47.88 -43.54 20.97
C LYS A 28 -47.84 -42.44 19.89
N GLN A 29 -48.70 -41.42 19.95
CA GLN A 29 -48.77 -40.38 18.91
C GLN A 29 -48.08 -39.09 19.34
N VAL A 30 -47.33 -38.49 18.42
CA VAL A 30 -46.79 -37.12 18.55
C VAL A 30 -47.82 -36.15 18.01
N LYS A 31 -48.24 -35.18 18.83
CA LYS A 31 -49.13 -34.09 18.44
C LYS A 31 -48.42 -32.76 18.58
N THR A 32 -48.91 -31.75 17.87
CA THR A 32 -48.36 -30.39 17.94
C THR A 32 -49.46 -29.43 18.36
N ARG A 33 -49.18 -28.56 19.34
CA ARG A 33 -50.07 -27.46 19.74
C ARG A 33 -49.43 -26.11 19.43
N ILE A 34 -50.28 -25.13 19.15
CA ILE A 34 -49.87 -23.72 19.01
C ILE A 34 -49.88 -23.11 20.40
N LEU A 35 -48.77 -22.49 20.81
CA LEU A 35 -48.65 -21.81 22.09
C LEU A 35 -48.88 -20.30 21.96
N SER A 36 -48.34 -19.69 20.90
CA SER A 36 -48.45 -18.25 20.67
C SER A 36 -48.34 -17.90 19.19
N ASN A 37 -48.94 -16.77 18.81
CA ASN A 37 -48.87 -16.22 17.46
C ASN A 37 -48.03 -14.92 17.49
N LEU A 38 -46.86 -14.97 16.85
CA LEU A 38 -45.92 -13.86 16.77
C LEU A 38 -46.09 -13.00 15.51
N THR A 39 -47.09 -13.29 14.66
CA THR A 39 -47.25 -12.64 13.35
C THR A 39 -47.38 -11.12 13.43
N ARG A 40 -47.97 -10.62 14.52
CA ARG A 40 -48.16 -9.18 14.76
C ARG A 40 -46.98 -8.50 15.47
N MET A 41 -45.98 -9.27 15.90
CA MET A 41 -44.81 -8.71 16.58
C MET A 41 -43.77 -8.21 15.57
N PRO A 42 -42.93 -7.23 15.94
CA PRO A 42 -41.79 -6.81 15.13
C PRO A 42 -40.87 -7.97 14.78
N VAL A 43 -40.19 -7.87 13.64
CA VAL A 43 -39.36 -8.96 13.10
C VAL A 43 -38.19 -9.28 14.04
N GLU A 44 -37.66 -8.28 14.71
CA GLU A 44 -36.59 -8.37 15.70
C GLU A 44 -36.99 -9.26 16.87
N VAL A 45 -38.22 -9.10 17.37
CA VAL A 45 -38.77 -9.92 18.46
C VAL A 45 -38.97 -11.37 18.00
N GLN A 46 -39.48 -11.57 16.77
CA GLN A 46 -39.63 -12.91 16.21
C GLN A 46 -38.28 -13.63 16.07
N GLN A 47 -37.24 -12.91 15.66
CA GLN A 47 -35.88 -13.43 15.54
C GLN A 47 -35.26 -13.74 16.92
N ALA A 48 -35.45 -12.85 17.91
CA ALA A 48 -34.99 -13.06 19.27
C ALA A 48 -35.61 -14.32 19.90
N VAL A 49 -36.93 -14.46 19.81
CA VAL A 49 -37.64 -15.66 20.31
C VAL A 49 -37.17 -16.92 19.58
N ARG A 50 -36.95 -16.85 18.27
CA ARG A 50 -36.42 -17.97 17.49
C ARG A 50 -35.01 -18.37 17.95
N ALA A 51 -34.12 -17.40 18.17
CA ALA A 51 -32.75 -17.64 18.61
C ALA A 51 -32.71 -18.25 20.02
N LEU A 52 -33.51 -17.72 20.95
CA LEU A 52 -33.63 -18.25 22.32
C LEU A 52 -34.18 -19.68 22.34
N LEU A 53 -35.21 -19.98 21.54
CA LEU A 53 -35.76 -21.34 21.42
C LEU A 53 -34.80 -22.33 20.73
N GLN A 54 -33.81 -21.84 19.97
CA GLN A 54 -32.72 -22.65 19.41
C GLN A 54 -31.55 -22.85 20.41
N GLY A 55 -31.64 -22.31 21.63
CA GLY A 55 -30.59 -22.39 22.64
C GLY A 55 -29.44 -21.39 22.44
N LYS A 56 -29.61 -20.40 21.56
CA LYS A 56 -28.62 -19.31 21.40
C LYS A 56 -28.74 -18.34 22.56
N LYS A 57 -27.61 -17.85 23.05
CA LYS A 57 -27.56 -16.75 24.02
C LYS A 57 -27.64 -15.42 23.26
N LEU A 58 -28.54 -14.54 23.70
CA LEU A 58 -28.59 -13.16 23.23
C LEU A 58 -27.82 -12.30 24.22
N VAL A 59 -26.94 -11.45 23.69
CA VAL A 59 -26.19 -10.46 24.48
C VAL A 59 -26.65 -9.06 24.09
N PRO A 60 -26.81 -8.14 25.05
CA PRO A 60 -27.16 -6.76 24.77
C PRO A 60 -26.04 -6.10 23.96
N LEU A 61 -26.42 -5.34 22.92
CA LEU A 61 -25.47 -4.59 22.10
C LEU A 61 -24.87 -3.41 22.88
N ASP A 62 -25.61 -2.84 23.82
CA ASP A 62 -25.21 -1.66 24.61
C ASP A 62 -23.98 -1.90 25.51
N GLY A 63 -23.50 -3.14 25.62
CA GLY A 63 -22.27 -3.50 26.33
C GLY A 63 -21.13 -3.99 25.42
N LEU A 64 -21.29 -3.91 24.09
CA LEU A 64 -20.23 -4.24 23.15
C LEU A 64 -19.43 -2.98 22.83
N GLU A 65 -18.26 -2.87 23.44
CA GLU A 65 -17.28 -1.85 23.11
C GLU A 65 -16.18 -2.47 22.24
N GLY A 66 -15.82 -1.79 21.14
CA GLY A 66 -14.64 -2.15 20.37
C GLY A 66 -13.40 -1.86 21.20
N GLN A 67 -12.63 -2.89 21.54
CA GLN A 67 -11.44 -2.73 22.37
C GLN A 67 -10.32 -2.01 21.60
N GLU A 68 -10.11 -2.39 20.34
CA GLU A 68 -9.08 -1.82 19.47
C GLU A 68 -9.53 -1.89 18.00
N ALA A 69 -9.16 -0.88 17.22
CA ALA A 69 -9.29 -0.88 15.76
C ALA A 69 -7.89 -0.76 15.18
N LEU A 70 -7.44 -1.81 14.49
CA LEU A 70 -6.11 -1.85 13.87
C LEU A 70 -6.23 -1.59 12.36
N ASP A 71 -5.33 -0.77 11.82
CA ASP A 71 -5.30 -0.56 10.36
C ASP A 71 -4.77 -1.81 9.64
N TYR A 72 -5.50 -2.20 8.60
CA TYR A 72 -5.23 -3.37 7.76
C TYR A 72 -5.40 -3.08 6.26
N GLY A 73 -6.08 -2.01 5.88
CA GLY A 73 -6.51 -1.81 4.49
C GLY A 73 -5.33 -1.74 3.52
N GLY A 74 -4.33 -0.90 3.84
CA GLY A 74 -3.11 -0.79 3.05
C GLY A 74 -2.28 -2.07 3.06
N LEU A 75 -2.20 -2.75 4.22
CA LEU A 75 -1.45 -3.99 4.38
C LEU A 75 -2.01 -5.13 3.53
N ALA A 76 -3.34 -5.24 3.42
CA ALA A 76 -3.98 -6.25 2.59
C ALA A 76 -3.61 -6.10 1.10
N VAL A 77 -3.59 -4.85 0.61
CA VAL A 77 -3.20 -4.54 -0.78
C VAL A 77 -1.73 -4.87 -1.03
N LEU A 78 -0.86 -4.51 -0.08
CA LEU A 78 0.56 -4.80 -0.18
C LEU A 78 0.87 -6.29 -0.09
N GLU A 79 0.15 -7.04 0.74
CA GLU A 79 0.26 -8.49 0.81
C GLU A 79 -0.13 -9.17 -0.51
N GLN A 80 -1.24 -8.73 -1.10
CA GLN A 80 -1.67 -9.23 -2.41
C GLN A 80 -0.64 -8.91 -3.50
N ALA A 81 -0.08 -7.69 -3.50
CA ALA A 81 0.97 -7.30 -4.43
C ALA A 81 2.24 -8.15 -4.22
N TRP A 82 2.64 -8.36 -2.96
CA TRP A 82 3.80 -9.16 -2.59
C TRP A 82 3.72 -10.58 -3.16
N GLN A 83 2.56 -11.23 -3.00
CA GLN A 83 2.29 -12.56 -3.52
C GLN A 83 2.25 -12.57 -5.06
N ARG A 84 1.57 -11.59 -5.66
CA ARG A 84 1.46 -11.46 -7.13
C ARG A 84 2.84 -11.35 -7.80
N PHE A 85 3.77 -10.64 -7.17
CA PHE A 85 5.14 -10.45 -7.66
C PHE A 85 6.13 -11.51 -7.14
N GLY A 86 5.67 -12.53 -6.40
CA GLY A 86 6.54 -13.63 -5.95
C GLY A 86 7.73 -13.18 -5.08
N LEU A 87 7.60 -12.08 -4.33
CA LEU A 87 8.73 -11.43 -3.67
C LEU A 87 9.38 -12.29 -2.58
N ASP A 88 8.66 -13.27 -2.03
CA ASP A 88 9.25 -14.29 -1.14
C ASP A 88 10.35 -15.10 -1.84
N GLN A 89 10.15 -15.47 -3.11
CA GLN A 89 11.15 -16.22 -3.89
C GLN A 89 12.33 -15.34 -4.30
N VAL A 90 12.06 -14.07 -4.58
CA VAL A 90 13.11 -13.07 -4.85
C VAL A 90 14.03 -12.95 -3.64
N LEU A 91 13.45 -12.80 -2.44
CA LEU A 91 14.17 -12.59 -1.19
C LEU A 91 14.63 -13.88 -0.48
N SER A 92 14.24 -15.06 -0.98
CA SER A 92 14.66 -16.37 -0.43
C SER A 92 16.16 -16.56 -0.22
N GLY A 93 16.99 -15.84 -0.98
CA GLY A 93 18.45 -15.88 -0.85
C GLY A 93 19.01 -14.97 0.25
N VAL A 94 18.17 -14.17 0.91
CA VAL A 94 18.57 -13.18 1.90
C VAL A 94 18.55 -13.79 3.29
N GLY A 95 19.58 -14.60 3.58
CA GLY A 95 19.79 -15.17 4.91
C GLY A 95 18.64 -16.07 5.38
N SER A 96 18.20 -15.88 6.62
CA SER A 96 17.13 -16.68 7.23
C SER A 96 15.74 -16.17 6.88
N GLU A 97 14.74 -17.04 6.97
CA GLU A 97 13.33 -16.69 6.75
C GLU A 97 12.87 -15.51 7.63
N ARG A 98 13.33 -15.45 8.88
CA ARG A 98 13.08 -14.32 9.80
C ARG A 98 13.58 -12.99 9.22
N LYS A 99 14.77 -12.96 8.61
CA LYS A 99 15.29 -11.75 7.95
C LYS A 99 14.43 -11.35 6.76
N GLY A 100 13.95 -12.31 5.97
CA GLY A 100 13.01 -12.05 4.88
C GLY A 100 11.73 -11.38 5.37
N ARG A 101 11.16 -11.85 6.48
CA ARG A 101 9.97 -11.24 7.11
C ARG A 101 10.22 -9.83 7.64
N LEU A 102 11.39 -9.56 8.24
CA LEU A 102 11.78 -8.22 8.68
C LEU A 102 11.93 -7.26 7.50
N LEU A 103 12.55 -7.72 6.40
CA LEU A 103 12.68 -6.93 5.18
C LEU A 103 11.30 -6.64 4.54
N LYS A 104 10.39 -7.62 4.54
CA LYS A 104 9.00 -7.42 4.12
C LYS A 104 8.33 -6.32 4.94
N ALA A 105 8.46 -6.36 6.27
CA ALA A 105 7.92 -5.33 7.16
C ALA A 105 8.53 -3.94 6.86
N MET A 106 9.84 -3.85 6.59
CA MET A 106 10.49 -2.59 6.21
C MET A 106 9.99 -2.05 4.88
N ILE A 107 9.77 -2.92 3.89
CA ILE A 107 9.25 -2.52 2.57
C ILE A 107 7.82 -2.01 2.71
N PHE A 108 6.97 -2.73 3.44
CA PHE A 108 5.58 -2.31 3.68
C PHE A 108 5.54 -1.00 4.46
N GLY A 109 6.34 -0.90 5.52
CA GLY A 109 6.52 0.32 6.29
C GLY A 109 6.91 1.50 5.42
N ARG A 110 7.90 1.34 4.53
CA ARG A 110 8.36 2.43 3.67
C ARG A 110 7.30 2.98 2.71
N ILE A 111 6.34 2.13 2.34
CA ILE A 111 5.23 2.48 1.42
C ILE A 111 4.06 3.10 2.19
N LEU A 112 3.66 2.52 3.32
CA LEU A 112 2.51 2.99 4.10
C LEU A 112 2.83 4.17 5.00
N PHE A 113 4.00 4.14 5.64
CA PHE A 113 4.46 5.12 6.63
C PHE A 113 5.86 5.58 6.20
N PRO A 114 5.97 6.55 5.26
CA PRO A 114 7.25 7.02 4.76
C PRO A 114 8.01 7.78 5.86
N SER A 115 8.70 7.02 6.73
CA SER A 115 9.39 7.50 7.92
C SER A 115 10.86 7.06 7.93
N SER A 116 11.58 7.44 8.99
CA SER A 116 12.94 6.95 9.21
C SER A 116 12.90 5.44 9.54
N LYS A 117 14.01 4.73 9.29
CA LYS A 117 14.11 3.30 9.61
C LYS A 117 13.88 3.00 11.09
N LEU A 118 14.23 3.97 11.95
CA LEU A 118 14.10 3.90 13.41
C LEU A 118 12.66 4.06 13.87
N ALA A 119 11.92 4.93 13.20
CA ALA A 119 10.54 5.24 13.54
C ALA A 119 9.55 4.12 13.14
N LEU A 120 9.99 3.10 12.39
CA LEU A 120 9.09 2.07 11.87
C LEU A 120 8.27 1.38 12.96
N ARG A 121 8.88 1.07 14.11
CA ARG A 121 8.19 0.41 15.23
C ARG A 121 7.06 1.28 15.79
N GLU A 122 7.35 2.57 15.98
CA GLU A 122 6.39 3.53 16.53
C GLU A 122 5.25 3.78 15.54
N GLU A 123 5.59 3.99 14.26
CA GLU A 123 4.62 4.21 13.17
C GLU A 123 3.75 2.97 12.89
N ALA A 124 4.28 1.77 13.13
CA ALA A 124 3.52 0.53 13.02
C ALA A 124 2.53 0.32 14.18
N GLY A 125 2.62 1.11 15.24
CA GLY A 125 1.69 1.06 16.38
C GLY A 125 0.25 1.28 15.94
N GLY A 126 -0.66 0.41 16.38
CA GLY A 126 -2.07 0.46 15.97
C GLY A 126 -2.34 -0.11 14.56
N THR A 127 -1.38 -0.83 13.96
CA THR A 127 -1.54 -1.50 12.67
C THR A 127 -1.31 -3.00 12.79
N LEU A 128 -1.74 -3.77 11.80
CA LEU A 128 -1.46 -5.22 11.72
C LEU A 128 -0.11 -5.54 11.06
N LEU A 129 0.81 -4.58 10.90
CA LEU A 129 2.04 -4.75 10.10
C LEU A 129 2.85 -5.99 10.52
N ALA A 130 3.18 -6.10 11.81
CA ALA A 130 3.97 -7.21 12.33
C ALA A 130 3.29 -8.56 12.05
N LYS A 131 2.00 -8.67 12.38
CA LYS A 131 1.20 -9.88 12.21
C LYS A 131 1.11 -10.30 10.74
N VAL A 132 0.87 -9.36 9.82
CA VAL A 132 0.82 -9.64 8.37
C VAL A 132 2.16 -10.16 7.85
N CYS A 133 3.27 -9.71 8.42
CA CYS A 133 4.60 -10.18 8.07
C CYS A 133 5.00 -11.49 8.78
N GLY A 134 4.13 -12.07 9.64
CA GLY A 134 4.45 -13.26 10.43
C GLY A 134 5.48 -12.99 11.53
N LEU A 135 5.41 -11.79 12.10
CA LEU A 135 6.26 -11.27 13.18
C LEU A 135 5.40 -10.81 14.36
N GLU A 136 6.03 -10.63 15.52
CA GLU A 136 5.46 -9.93 16.66
C GLU A 136 5.96 -8.48 16.71
N GLU A 137 5.26 -7.59 17.42
CA GLU A 137 5.69 -6.18 17.54
C GLU A 137 7.09 -6.04 18.15
N LYS A 138 7.46 -6.94 19.06
CA LYS A 138 8.80 -7.01 19.65
C LYS A 138 9.90 -7.37 18.65
N ASP A 139 9.56 -7.97 17.51
CA ASP A 139 10.55 -8.30 16.47
C ASP A 139 10.92 -7.07 15.63
N LEU A 140 10.12 -6.00 15.66
CA LEU A 140 10.40 -4.75 14.93
C LEU A 140 11.40 -3.85 15.68
N GLU A 141 12.33 -4.44 16.41
CA GLU A 141 13.40 -3.72 17.08
C GLU A 141 14.44 -3.21 16.09
N GLU A 142 14.96 -2.01 16.37
CA GLU A 142 15.93 -1.30 15.52
C GLU A 142 17.11 -2.19 15.09
N ASP A 143 17.75 -2.86 16.03
CA ASP A 143 18.91 -3.72 15.77
C ASP A 143 18.57 -4.89 14.84
N ASP A 144 17.39 -5.49 15.01
CA ASP A 144 16.96 -6.61 14.18
C ASP A 144 16.61 -6.15 12.76
N LEU A 145 16.00 -4.98 12.61
CA LEU A 145 15.77 -4.35 11.31
C LEU A 145 17.09 -4.04 10.59
N TYR A 146 18.08 -3.46 11.29
CA TYR A 146 19.40 -3.20 10.70
C TYR A 146 20.14 -4.48 10.32
N ARG A 147 20.14 -5.51 11.19
CA ARG A 147 20.74 -6.81 10.87
C ARG A 147 20.08 -7.51 9.69
N ALA A 148 18.78 -7.28 9.48
CA ALA A 148 18.08 -7.76 8.29
C ALA A 148 18.54 -7.01 7.04
N MET A 149 18.70 -5.68 7.11
CA MET A 149 19.24 -4.86 6.02
C MET A 149 20.68 -5.24 5.66
N ASP A 150 21.52 -5.51 6.65
CA ASP A 150 22.90 -5.95 6.42
C ASP A 150 22.96 -7.27 5.64
N GLY A 151 21.92 -8.10 5.76
CA GLY A 151 21.75 -9.32 4.98
C GLY A 151 21.61 -9.08 3.48
N LEU A 152 21.26 -7.87 3.04
CA LEU A 152 21.17 -7.51 1.62
C LEU A 152 22.54 -7.21 0.99
N ASN A 153 23.58 -6.97 1.81
CA ASN A 153 24.92 -6.69 1.31
C ASN A 153 25.47 -7.89 0.52
N GLY A 154 25.95 -7.63 -0.69
CA GLY A 154 26.51 -8.66 -1.58
C GLY A 154 25.47 -9.48 -2.36
N VAL A 155 24.20 -9.54 -1.93
CA VAL A 155 23.13 -10.29 -2.62
C VAL A 155 22.22 -9.41 -3.49
N TRP A 156 22.25 -8.10 -3.29
CA TRP A 156 21.43 -7.11 -4.03
C TRP A 156 21.43 -7.30 -5.55
N SER A 157 22.62 -7.49 -6.15
CA SER A 157 22.73 -7.68 -7.60
C SER A 157 22.05 -8.95 -8.13
N GLY A 158 21.86 -9.96 -7.27
CA GLY A 158 21.08 -11.16 -7.59
C GLY A 158 19.58 -10.90 -7.53
N ILE A 159 19.14 -10.15 -6.51
CA ILE A 159 17.76 -9.73 -6.31
C ILE A 159 17.28 -8.89 -7.50
N GLU A 160 18.04 -7.86 -7.91
CA GLU A 160 17.71 -7.03 -9.07
C GLU A 160 17.51 -7.84 -10.35
N LYS A 161 18.37 -8.84 -10.59
CA LYS A 161 18.27 -9.70 -11.77
C LYS A 161 17.03 -10.60 -11.73
N LYS A 162 16.66 -11.11 -10.55
CA LYS A 162 15.44 -11.90 -10.36
C LYS A 162 14.21 -11.03 -10.62
N LEU A 163 14.13 -9.86 -9.97
CA LEU A 163 13.06 -8.89 -10.17
C LEU A 163 12.90 -8.49 -11.63
N TYR A 164 14.01 -8.20 -12.32
CA TYR A 164 13.96 -7.85 -13.73
C TYR A 164 13.43 -9.01 -14.60
N ARG A 165 13.91 -10.23 -14.36
CA ARG A 165 13.48 -11.41 -15.12
C ARG A 165 11.99 -11.72 -14.91
N GLU A 166 11.50 -11.56 -13.69
CA GLU A 166 10.10 -11.80 -13.36
C GLU A 166 9.18 -10.69 -13.89
N ALA A 167 9.61 -9.44 -13.81
CA ALA A 167 8.81 -8.30 -14.30
C ALA A 167 8.79 -8.21 -15.83
N GLN A 168 9.89 -8.56 -16.50
CA GLN A 168 10.04 -8.43 -17.94
C GLN A 168 10.67 -9.71 -18.55
N PRO A 169 9.89 -10.80 -18.69
CA PRO A 169 10.41 -12.08 -19.18
C PRO A 169 10.89 -12.02 -20.64
N GLU A 170 10.28 -11.17 -21.47
CA GLU A 170 10.67 -10.96 -22.87
C GLU A 170 11.87 -10.00 -23.05
N GLY A 171 12.37 -9.45 -21.94
CA GLY A 171 13.39 -8.40 -21.93
C GLY A 171 12.83 -7.01 -22.27
N ALA A 172 13.59 -5.99 -21.90
CA ALA A 172 13.29 -4.59 -22.21
C ALA A 172 14.32 -4.07 -23.21
N SER A 173 13.86 -3.44 -24.30
CA SER A 173 14.71 -2.74 -25.26
C SER A 173 15.03 -1.30 -24.82
N LEU A 174 14.17 -0.73 -23.98
CA LEU A 174 14.25 0.63 -23.46
C LEU A 174 13.79 0.66 -22.01
N VAL A 175 14.60 1.25 -21.13
CA VAL A 175 14.23 1.53 -19.74
C VAL A 175 14.20 3.04 -19.56
N LEU A 176 13.02 3.56 -19.22
CA LEU A 176 12.81 4.95 -18.86
C LEU A 176 12.76 5.05 -17.34
N TYR A 177 13.54 5.93 -16.76
CA TYR A 177 13.52 6.17 -15.32
C TYR A 177 13.40 7.66 -15.04
N ASP A 178 12.56 7.98 -14.05
CA ASP A 178 12.38 9.35 -13.58
C ASP A 178 13.53 9.70 -12.63
N LEU A 179 14.29 10.74 -12.99
CA LEU A 179 15.43 11.24 -12.21
C LEU A 179 15.08 12.47 -11.38
N ARG A 180 13.79 12.70 -11.07
CA ARG A 180 13.40 13.78 -10.16
C ARG A 180 13.96 13.55 -8.76
N VAL A 181 15.14 14.13 -8.51
CA VAL A 181 15.68 14.31 -7.17
C VAL A 181 15.09 15.62 -6.64
N SER A 182 14.23 15.55 -5.63
CA SER A 182 13.75 16.74 -4.92
C SER A 182 14.87 17.29 -4.05
N THR A 183 15.78 18.05 -4.66
CA THR A 183 16.58 19.02 -3.90
C THR A 183 15.74 20.28 -3.75
N SER A 184 15.80 20.93 -2.58
CA SER A 184 15.17 22.22 -2.30
C SER A 184 15.58 23.35 -3.27
N ARG A 185 16.59 23.12 -4.12
CA ARG A 185 16.96 24.01 -5.22
C ARG A 185 16.33 23.49 -6.51
N GLY A 186 15.12 23.95 -6.80
CA GLY A 186 14.24 23.48 -7.87
C GLY A 186 14.80 23.61 -9.30
N ARG A 187 15.66 22.68 -9.71
CA ARG A 187 15.90 22.40 -11.13
C ARG A 187 15.34 21.02 -11.49
N PRO A 188 14.27 20.94 -12.30
CA PRO A 188 13.79 19.66 -12.79
C PRO A 188 14.85 19.05 -13.71
N ARG A 189 15.41 17.91 -13.30
CA ARG A 189 16.21 17.06 -14.21
C ARG A 189 15.23 16.20 -15.01
N GLY A 190 15.39 16.20 -16.34
CA GLY A 190 14.52 15.51 -17.28
C GLY A 190 14.57 13.97 -17.15
N ILE A 191 13.66 13.31 -17.88
CA ILE A 191 13.56 11.85 -17.93
C ILE A 191 14.85 11.27 -18.54
N GLY A 192 15.47 10.32 -17.84
CA GLY A 192 16.60 9.54 -18.35
C GLY A 192 16.13 8.35 -19.18
N ALA A 193 16.82 8.06 -20.28
CA ALA A 193 16.54 6.89 -21.11
C ALA A 193 17.82 6.10 -21.34
N VAL A 194 17.80 4.80 -21.05
CA VAL A 194 18.89 3.87 -21.37
C VAL A 194 18.36 2.83 -22.35
N ARG A 195 18.99 2.77 -23.53
CA ARG A 195 18.71 1.75 -24.55
C ARG A 195 19.57 0.52 -24.28
N LEU A 196 18.93 -0.63 -24.10
CA LEU A 196 19.63 -1.90 -23.87
C LEU A 196 19.87 -2.58 -25.22
N GLN A 197 21.11 -3.02 -25.49
CA GLN A 197 21.39 -3.77 -26.71
C GLN A 197 20.86 -5.20 -26.60
N PRO A 198 20.30 -5.78 -27.69
CA PRO A 198 19.84 -7.17 -27.71
C PRO A 198 20.97 -8.13 -27.33
N GLY A 199 20.74 -9.00 -26.34
CA GLY A 199 21.73 -9.98 -25.87
C GLY A 199 22.71 -9.47 -24.79
N SER A 200 22.59 -8.22 -24.32
CA SER A 200 23.37 -7.75 -23.17
C SER A 200 22.93 -8.44 -21.87
N PRO A 201 23.86 -8.97 -21.04
CA PRO A 201 23.48 -9.49 -19.73
C PRO A 201 22.88 -8.37 -18.87
N ALA A 202 21.93 -8.70 -18.00
CA ALA A 202 21.20 -7.79 -17.10
C ALA A 202 22.07 -6.83 -16.24
N ARG A 203 23.40 -7.00 -16.25
CA ARG A 203 24.38 -6.01 -15.76
C ARG A 203 24.23 -4.64 -16.42
N SER A 204 23.76 -4.56 -17.66
CA SER A 204 23.69 -3.28 -18.40
C SER A 204 22.52 -2.38 -18.00
N ALA A 205 21.50 -2.89 -17.31
CA ALA A 205 20.34 -2.11 -16.87
C ALA A 205 20.52 -1.54 -15.46
N ALA A 206 21.04 -2.35 -14.52
CA ALA A 206 21.33 -1.90 -13.15
C ALA A 206 22.73 -1.27 -13.00
N GLY A 207 23.64 -1.57 -13.92
CA GLY A 207 25.03 -1.09 -13.94
C GLY A 207 25.35 -0.05 -15.01
N ALA A 208 24.34 0.60 -15.63
CA ALA A 208 24.57 1.79 -16.45
C ALA A 208 24.86 3.03 -15.60
N SER A 209 25.71 2.88 -14.58
CA SER A 209 26.53 3.96 -14.08
C SER A 209 28.00 3.62 -14.42
N CYS A 210 28.57 4.47 -15.26
CA CYS A 210 30.01 4.57 -15.53
C CYS A 210 30.67 3.48 -16.42
N GLY A 211 30.33 3.49 -17.72
CA GLY A 211 31.17 2.91 -18.77
C GLY A 211 32.02 3.97 -19.47
N ARG A 212 33.27 4.15 -19.01
CA ARG A 212 34.49 4.65 -19.70
C ARG A 212 34.46 5.77 -20.77
N HIS A 213 33.40 6.55 -20.91
CA HIS A 213 33.45 7.84 -21.60
C HIS A 213 33.26 8.98 -20.59
N ARG A 214 34.20 9.92 -20.60
CA ARG A 214 34.38 11.04 -19.66
C ARG A 214 33.05 11.72 -19.31
N CYS A 215 32.59 11.54 -18.08
CA CYS A 215 31.60 12.42 -17.44
C CYS A 215 32.32 13.29 -16.39
N PRO A 216 32.51 14.61 -16.61
CA PRO A 216 33.24 15.47 -15.69
C PRO A 216 32.52 15.78 -14.35
N GLY A 217 31.29 15.31 -14.15
CA GLY A 217 30.39 15.86 -13.12
C GLY A 217 30.28 15.11 -11.78
N ILE A 218 30.91 13.94 -11.60
CA ILE A 218 30.71 13.12 -10.37
C ILE A 218 31.81 13.32 -9.31
N ARG A 219 32.96 13.90 -9.68
CA ARG A 219 34.07 14.11 -8.73
C ARG A 219 33.85 15.26 -7.74
N SER A 220 32.90 16.16 -8.01
CA SER A 220 32.60 17.30 -7.13
C SER A 220 31.59 16.99 -6.03
N MET A 221 30.79 15.92 -6.16
CA MET A 221 29.71 15.63 -5.19
C MET A 221 30.23 15.08 -3.86
N TRP A 222 31.37 14.37 -3.87
CA TRP A 222 31.96 13.79 -2.65
C TRP A 222 32.79 14.78 -1.81
N ARG A 223 33.07 16.00 -2.29
CA ARG A 223 33.78 17.03 -1.51
C ARG A 223 32.87 17.97 -0.72
N SER A 224 31.56 17.95 -0.97
CA SER A 224 30.62 18.94 -0.40
C SER A 224 29.87 18.45 0.85
N CYS A 225 30.13 17.23 1.35
CA CYS A 225 29.53 16.71 2.59
C CYS A 225 30.41 16.94 3.82
N GLY A 226 31.19 18.04 3.83
CA GLY A 226 31.89 18.53 5.02
C GLY A 226 31.22 19.80 5.55
N GLU A 227 30.61 19.65 6.73
CA GLU A 227 30.18 20.67 7.71
C GLU A 227 28.93 21.56 7.43
N PRO A 228 28.10 21.82 8.46
CA PRO A 228 26.90 22.65 8.37
C PRO A 228 27.13 24.09 8.85
N GLY A 229 26.43 25.05 8.23
CA GLY A 229 26.26 26.38 8.82
C GLY A 229 25.71 27.42 7.85
N GLY A 230 24.53 28.00 8.16
CA GLY A 230 24.08 29.28 7.60
C GLY A 230 22.63 29.31 7.10
N GLN A 231 21.76 29.89 7.92
CA GLN A 231 20.40 30.40 7.62
C GLN A 231 20.39 31.40 6.45
N HIS A 232 19.28 31.50 5.69
CA HIS A 232 18.49 32.74 5.49
C HIS A 232 17.36 32.57 4.44
N ASP A 233 16.12 32.75 4.93
CA ASP A 233 14.94 33.53 4.48
C ASP A 233 14.42 33.58 3.03
N ALA A 234 13.10 33.29 2.98
CA ALA A 234 11.95 33.66 2.14
C ALA A 234 12.05 34.70 0.99
N ASP A 235 11.30 34.49 -0.11
CA ASP A 235 10.04 35.21 -0.42
C ASP A 235 9.50 35.02 -1.85
N GLY A 236 8.15 34.97 -1.97
CA GLY A 236 7.31 35.36 -3.13
C GLY A 236 7.24 34.44 -4.37
N ALA A 237 6.17 34.35 -5.16
CA ALA A 237 4.79 34.85 -5.13
C ALA A 237 3.99 34.12 -6.25
N LEU A 238 2.66 34.22 -6.17
CA LEU A 238 1.61 33.53 -6.94
C LEU A 238 1.38 34.04 -8.39
N GLY A 239 0.72 33.18 -9.20
CA GLY A 239 -0.10 33.55 -10.38
C GLY A 239 0.40 32.94 -11.71
N ASP A 240 -0.41 32.51 -12.66
CA ASP A 240 -1.86 32.36 -12.75
C ASP A 240 -2.19 31.43 -13.95
N SER A 241 -3.44 30.97 -13.98
CA SER A 241 -4.06 29.95 -14.84
C SER A 241 -4.14 30.23 -16.36
N GLN A 242 -4.12 29.17 -17.18
CA GLN A 242 -4.86 29.10 -18.46
C GLN A 242 -5.05 27.65 -18.99
N THR A 243 -6.26 27.36 -19.46
CA THR A 243 -6.81 26.07 -19.92
C THR A 243 -6.43 25.71 -21.38
N PRO A 244 -6.31 24.41 -21.75
CA PRO A 244 -5.84 24.00 -23.07
C PRO A 244 -6.96 23.70 -24.10
N THR A 245 -6.74 24.08 -25.36
CA THR A 245 -7.54 23.64 -26.53
C THR A 245 -6.97 22.35 -27.16
N ARG A 246 -7.86 21.43 -27.57
CA ARG A 246 -7.59 20.08 -28.08
C ARG A 246 -7.21 20.04 -29.58
N ASP A 247 -6.21 19.21 -29.92
CA ASP A 247 -5.80 18.78 -31.27
C ASP A 247 -6.21 17.29 -31.49
N PRO A 248 -6.59 16.83 -32.71
CA PRO A 248 -7.36 15.59 -32.91
C PRO A 248 -6.52 14.30 -32.92
N ARG A 249 -5.34 14.29 -32.30
CA ARG A 249 -4.51 13.08 -32.08
C ARG A 249 -4.21 12.77 -30.61
N GLY A 250 -4.93 13.39 -29.67
CA GLY A 250 -4.98 12.91 -28.28
C GLY A 250 -3.71 13.04 -27.44
N TYR A 251 -2.66 13.73 -27.91
CA TYR A 251 -1.46 14.01 -27.12
C TYR A 251 -1.46 15.46 -26.63
N LEU A 252 -1.46 15.65 -25.30
CA LEU A 252 -1.23 16.94 -24.64
C LEU A 252 0.22 17.37 -24.85
N ARG A 253 0.43 18.32 -25.75
CA ARG A 253 1.74 18.96 -25.98
C ARG A 253 1.85 20.17 -25.06
N LEU A 254 2.44 20.00 -23.88
CA LEU A 254 2.84 21.13 -23.04
C LEU A 254 4.04 21.82 -23.71
N ARG A 255 3.79 22.92 -24.42
CA ARG A 255 4.82 23.79 -24.98
C ARG A 255 5.15 24.83 -23.92
N TRP A 256 6.29 24.70 -23.24
CA TRP A 256 6.84 25.81 -22.44
C TRP A 256 7.55 26.78 -23.39
N ARG A 257 7.26 28.06 -23.19
CA ARG A 257 7.74 29.20 -23.98
C ARG A 257 9.19 29.45 -23.57
N ASP A 258 10.13 29.36 -24.50
CA ASP A 258 11.50 29.84 -24.28
C ASP A 258 11.44 31.37 -24.17
N GLU A 259 11.79 31.92 -23.00
CA GLU A 259 12.16 33.33 -22.90
C GLU A 259 13.61 33.48 -23.37
N GLU A 260 13.83 34.42 -24.29
CA GLU A 260 15.13 34.77 -24.84
C GLU A 260 16.12 35.26 -23.76
N PRO A 261 17.44 35.07 -23.95
CA PRO A 261 18.42 35.49 -22.97
C PRO A 261 18.54 37.03 -22.95
N VAL A 262 18.40 37.62 -21.76
CA VAL A 262 18.78 39.02 -21.51
C VAL A 262 20.31 39.11 -21.59
N GLU A 263 20.82 39.83 -22.59
CA GLU A 263 22.23 40.16 -22.74
C GLU A 263 22.76 40.89 -21.51
N SER A 264 23.84 40.37 -20.93
CA SER A 264 24.63 41.06 -19.90
C SER A 264 25.42 42.20 -20.55
N GLY A 265 25.02 43.44 -20.30
CA GLY A 265 25.77 44.63 -20.70
C GLY A 265 27.00 44.86 -19.82
N ASP A 266 28.18 44.82 -20.44
CA ASP A 266 29.43 45.36 -19.93
C ASP A 266 29.33 46.88 -19.70
N ALA A 267 29.83 47.35 -18.55
CA ALA A 267 30.19 48.75 -18.37
C ALA A 267 31.44 48.89 -17.49
N HIS A 268 32.60 48.96 -18.15
CA HIS A 268 33.77 49.66 -17.66
C HIS A 268 33.44 51.15 -17.42
N ARG A 269 33.95 51.74 -16.32
CA ARG A 269 34.87 52.92 -16.31
C ARG A 269 35.09 53.52 -14.91
N HIS A 270 36.38 53.86 -14.67
CA HIS A 270 36.99 54.97 -13.90
C HIS A 270 36.36 55.39 -12.55
N GLY A 271 37.09 55.59 -11.44
CA GLY A 271 38.46 56.06 -11.26
C GLY A 271 38.41 57.23 -10.27
N ALA A 272 39.07 57.09 -9.12
CA ALA A 272 39.64 58.14 -8.27
C ALA A 272 40.61 57.45 -7.30
#